data_AF-A0A832AKJ8-F1
#
_entry.id   AF-A0A832AKJ8-F1
#
_cell.length_a   1.000
_cell.length_b   1.000
_cell.length_c   1.000
_cell.angle_alpha   90.00
_cell.angle_beta   90.00
_cell.angle_gamma   90.00
#
_symmetry.space_group_name_H-M   'P 1'
#
loop_
_entity.id
_entity.type
_entity.pdbx_description
1 polymer ?
#
loop_
_entity_poly.entity_id
_entity_poly.type
_entity_poly.pdbx_seq_one_letter_code
_entity_poly.pdbx_strand_id
1 'polypeptide(L)'
;PLPKPSIDTGSGLERITTIMQNVPSNYETDVFWDILVNISQLSGKNYSPCEQGVSHRVIADHLRALTFCIADGAGLSNEGRGYVLRRILRRAARHVRLLDLHEPFIYKLVPTLVGMMGKVYPEIKKRQTHIENVIRAEEESFGRTLDNGLELFEDIARRVKSSGSDTIPGEEIFKLYDTYGFPVDLTQVMAEEKNLLLDMPGFEKAMERQQEQSRASADFSAVLTKLDFAKQLWRSM
;
A
#
# COMPACT_ATOMS: atom_id res chain seq x y z
N PRO A 1 -13.22 40.12 -6.14
CA PRO A 1 -12.42 39.80 -7.35
C PRO A 1 -10.94 39.63 -6.98
N LEU A 2 -10.25 38.63 -7.55
CA LEU A 2 -8.80 38.52 -7.37
C LEU A 2 -8.10 39.77 -7.95
N PRO A 3 -7.03 40.30 -7.32
CA PRO A 3 -6.35 41.51 -7.79
C PRO A 3 -5.76 41.39 -9.20
N LYS A 4 -5.35 40.17 -9.60
CA LYS A 4 -4.87 39.84 -10.93
C LYS A 4 -5.52 38.54 -11.39
N PRO A 5 -6.50 38.59 -12.31
CA PRO A 5 -7.02 37.39 -12.95
C PRO A 5 -5.88 36.60 -13.58
N SER A 6 -5.87 35.29 -13.36
CA SER A 6 -4.84 34.38 -13.85
C SER A 6 -5.51 33.18 -14.53
N ILE A 7 -4.78 32.50 -15.40
CA ILE A 7 -5.23 31.29 -16.09
C ILE A 7 -4.28 30.15 -15.71
N ASP A 8 -4.86 29.01 -15.38
CA ASP A 8 -4.17 27.75 -15.13
C ASP A 8 -4.71 26.69 -16.10
N THR A 9 -3.81 25.94 -16.74
CA THR A 9 -4.17 24.88 -17.69
C THR A 9 -3.47 23.59 -17.32
N GLY A 10 -4.22 22.49 -17.29
CA GLY A 10 -3.68 21.14 -17.16
C GLY A 10 -4.21 20.24 -18.26
N SER A 11 -3.34 19.37 -18.78
CA SER A 11 -3.75 18.29 -19.67
C SER A 11 -2.99 17.01 -19.32
N GLY A 12 -3.71 15.90 -19.20
CA GLY A 12 -3.11 14.61 -18.84
C GLY A 12 -2.33 14.05 -20.01
N LEU A 13 -1.00 13.97 -19.86
CA LEU A 13 -0.10 13.45 -20.88
C LEU A 13 -0.55 12.05 -21.34
N GLU A 14 -0.77 11.14 -20.40
CA GLU A 14 -1.16 9.76 -20.68
C GLU A 14 -2.45 9.69 -21.50
N ARG A 15 -3.42 10.58 -21.24
CA ARG A 15 -4.69 10.60 -21.99
C ARG A 15 -4.55 11.16 -23.40
N ILE A 16 -3.75 12.22 -23.58
CA ILE A 16 -3.46 12.72 -24.94
C ILE A 16 -2.70 11.66 -25.73
N THR A 17 -1.72 11.01 -25.10
CA THR A 17 -0.92 9.94 -25.72
C THR A 17 -1.81 8.79 -26.21
N THR A 18 -2.80 8.37 -25.42
CA THR A 18 -3.81 7.36 -25.83
C THR A 18 -4.48 7.72 -27.15
N ILE A 19 -4.90 8.98 -27.31
CA ILE A 19 -5.54 9.48 -28.53
C ILE A 19 -4.53 9.53 -29.69
N MET A 20 -3.33 10.06 -29.44
CA MET A 20 -2.28 10.19 -30.46
C MET A 20 -1.78 8.85 -30.99
N GLN A 21 -1.75 7.82 -30.14
CA GLN A 21 -1.32 6.47 -30.50
C GLN A 21 -2.48 5.58 -30.97
N ASN A 22 -3.72 6.07 -30.93
CA ASN A 22 -4.92 5.33 -31.33
C ASN A 22 -5.05 3.97 -30.60
N VAL A 23 -4.84 3.98 -29.28
CA VAL A 23 -4.97 2.81 -28.40
C VAL A 23 -6.18 2.97 -27.48
N PRO A 24 -6.84 1.89 -27.04
CA PRO A 24 -8.08 1.97 -26.27
C PRO A 24 -7.90 2.36 -24.80
N SER A 25 -6.66 2.39 -24.30
CA SER A 25 -6.38 2.62 -22.87
C SER A 25 -5.03 3.31 -22.65
N ASN A 26 -4.93 4.11 -21.58
CA ASN A 26 -3.68 4.72 -21.13
C ASN A 26 -2.58 3.68 -20.88
N TYR A 27 -2.96 2.49 -20.44
CA TYR A 27 -2.02 1.40 -20.14
C TYR A 27 -1.44 0.73 -21.39
N GLU A 28 -2.02 0.98 -22.56
CA GLU A 28 -1.56 0.44 -23.84
C GLU A 28 -0.72 1.45 -24.62
N THR A 29 -0.36 2.57 -23.99
CA THR A 29 0.57 3.53 -24.54
C THR A 29 2.02 3.12 -24.27
N ASP A 30 2.96 3.67 -25.04
CA ASP A 30 4.40 3.55 -24.80
C ASP A 30 4.84 3.97 -23.39
N VAL A 31 4.06 4.81 -22.71
CA VAL A 31 4.29 5.27 -21.34
C VAL A 31 4.15 4.14 -20.29
N PHE A 32 3.39 3.08 -20.60
CA PHE A 32 3.14 1.94 -19.70
C PHE A 32 3.54 0.58 -20.27
N TRP A 33 3.53 0.42 -21.59
CA TRP A 33 3.59 -0.89 -22.23
C TRP A 33 4.80 -1.73 -21.81
N ASP A 34 6.00 -1.13 -21.78
CA ASP A 34 7.22 -1.85 -21.40
C ASP A 34 7.18 -2.36 -19.95
N ILE A 35 6.49 -1.66 -19.05
CA ILE A 35 6.28 -2.11 -17.66
C ILE A 35 5.38 -3.35 -17.65
N LEU A 36 4.27 -3.32 -18.39
CA LEU A 36 3.32 -4.44 -18.46
C LEU A 36 3.95 -5.68 -19.10
N VAL A 37 4.76 -5.49 -20.14
CA VAL A 37 5.54 -6.55 -20.77
C VAL A 37 6.53 -7.16 -19.79
N ASN A 38 7.28 -6.34 -19.04
CA ASN A 38 8.22 -6.86 -18.05
C ASN A 38 7.50 -7.59 -16.90
N ILE A 39 6.36 -7.08 -16.42
CA ILE A 39 5.52 -7.80 -15.44
C ILE A 39 5.12 -9.16 -16.00
N SER A 40 4.71 -9.23 -17.28
CA SER A 40 4.32 -10.49 -17.92
C SER A 40 5.47 -11.48 -18.03
N GLN A 41 6.66 -11.01 -18.40
CA GLN A 41 7.88 -11.82 -18.53
C GLN A 41 8.33 -12.39 -17.17
N LEU A 42 8.38 -11.55 -16.13
CA LEU A 42 8.84 -11.96 -14.81
C LEU A 42 7.81 -12.82 -14.06
N SER A 43 6.52 -12.59 -14.31
CA SER A 43 5.44 -13.37 -13.67
C SER A 43 5.10 -14.68 -14.40
N GLY A 44 5.42 -14.79 -15.69
CA GLY A 44 4.90 -15.84 -16.56
C GLY A 44 3.39 -15.72 -16.83
N LYS A 45 2.74 -14.61 -16.46
CA LYS A 45 1.31 -14.34 -16.67
C LYS A 45 1.16 -13.25 -17.72
N ASN A 46 0.60 -13.59 -18.88
CA ASN A 46 0.37 -12.62 -19.95
C ASN A 46 -0.60 -11.51 -19.54
N TYR A 47 -0.29 -10.29 -19.94
CA TYR A 47 -1.22 -9.16 -19.83
C TYR A 47 -2.49 -9.41 -20.65
N SER A 48 -3.63 -9.00 -20.11
CA SER A 48 -4.93 -9.01 -20.78
C SER A 48 -5.57 -7.62 -20.68
N PRO A 49 -6.14 -7.07 -21.77
CA PRO A 49 -6.87 -5.79 -21.71
C PRO A 49 -8.12 -5.88 -20.83
N CYS A 50 -8.63 -7.08 -20.54
CA CYS A 50 -9.81 -7.32 -19.72
C CYS A 50 -9.49 -7.31 -18.20
N GLU A 51 -10.41 -7.84 -17.39
CA GLU A 51 -10.26 -7.93 -15.93
C GLU A 51 -9.00 -8.68 -15.49
N GLN A 52 -8.54 -9.67 -16.26
CA GLN A 52 -7.35 -10.46 -15.92
C GLN A 52 -6.06 -9.63 -15.89
N GLY A 53 -6.01 -8.49 -16.58
CA GLY A 53 -4.85 -7.57 -16.54
C GLY A 53 -4.95 -6.48 -15.48
N VAL A 54 -5.95 -6.47 -14.61
CA VAL A 54 -6.08 -5.46 -13.53
C VAL A 54 -4.82 -5.47 -12.66
N SER A 55 -4.31 -6.63 -12.27
CA SER A 55 -3.10 -6.72 -11.44
C SER A 55 -1.88 -6.11 -12.12
N HIS A 56 -1.65 -6.37 -13.41
CA HIS A 56 -0.57 -5.73 -14.16
C HIS A 56 -0.70 -4.20 -14.17
N ARG A 57 -1.91 -3.68 -14.42
CA ARG A 57 -2.18 -2.23 -14.45
C ARG A 57 -1.94 -1.57 -13.09
N VAL A 58 -2.44 -2.19 -12.01
CA VAL A 58 -2.26 -1.67 -10.64
C VAL A 58 -0.79 -1.69 -10.24
N ILE A 59 -0.06 -2.78 -10.50
CA ILE A 59 1.38 -2.86 -10.21
C ILE A 59 2.15 -1.79 -10.99
N ALA A 60 1.87 -1.62 -12.29
CA ALA A 60 2.56 -0.64 -13.13
C ALA A 60 2.32 0.81 -12.69
N ASP A 61 1.07 1.15 -12.33
CA ASP A 61 0.72 2.47 -11.83
C ASP A 61 1.37 2.77 -10.47
N HIS A 62 1.27 1.82 -9.54
CA HIS A 62 1.82 1.98 -8.19
C HIS A 62 3.35 2.01 -8.21
N LEU A 63 4.01 1.26 -9.10
CA LEU A 63 5.45 1.35 -9.32
C LEU A 63 5.89 2.78 -9.66
N ARG A 64 5.16 3.46 -10.57
CA ARG A 64 5.46 4.86 -10.94
C ARG A 64 5.33 5.77 -9.74
N ALA A 65 4.19 5.73 -9.05
CA ALA A 65 3.93 6.55 -7.88
C ALA A 65 5.01 6.38 -6.80
N LEU A 66 5.33 5.13 -6.44
CA LEU A 66 6.35 4.81 -5.44
C LEU A 66 7.73 5.31 -5.87
N THR A 67 8.13 5.05 -7.10
CA THR A 67 9.46 5.42 -7.61
C THR A 67 9.66 6.93 -7.56
N PHE A 68 8.71 7.71 -8.06
CA PHE A 68 8.81 9.17 -8.07
C PHE A 68 8.75 9.75 -6.66
N CYS A 69 7.83 9.31 -5.81
CA CYS A 69 7.73 9.86 -4.46
C CYS A 69 8.98 9.53 -3.61
N ILE A 70 9.55 8.33 -3.74
CA ILE A 70 10.79 7.98 -3.05
C ILE A 70 11.98 8.75 -3.63
N ALA A 71 12.03 8.96 -4.95
CA ALA A 71 13.04 9.79 -5.58
C ALA A 71 12.99 11.24 -5.05
N ASP A 72 11.81 11.78 -4.76
CA ASP A 72 11.62 13.11 -4.16
C ASP A 72 11.96 13.16 -2.65
N GLY A 73 12.31 12.02 -2.04
CA GLY A 73 12.74 11.93 -0.64
C GLY A 73 11.64 11.56 0.34
N ALA A 74 10.47 11.14 -0.13
CA ALA A 74 9.48 10.53 0.75
C ALA A 74 9.94 9.13 1.19
N GLY A 75 9.88 8.84 2.49
CA GLY A 75 10.09 7.50 3.04
C GLY A 75 8.77 6.77 3.29
N LEU A 76 8.85 5.47 3.55
CA LEU A 76 7.72 4.67 4.03
C LEU A 76 7.60 4.80 5.55
N SER A 77 6.40 5.12 6.04
CA SER A 77 6.14 5.34 7.47
C SER A 77 4.72 4.94 7.86
N ASN A 78 4.40 4.98 9.15
CA ASN A 78 3.05 4.74 9.66
C ASN A 78 2.19 6.00 9.73
N GLU A 79 2.73 7.17 9.33
CA GLU A 79 2.03 8.46 9.45
C GLU A 79 2.23 9.35 8.22
N GLY A 80 1.25 10.24 7.98
CA GLY A 80 1.32 11.26 6.94
C GLY A 80 1.59 10.69 5.54
N ARG A 81 2.48 11.35 4.78
CA ARG A 81 2.80 10.98 3.39
C ARG A 81 3.42 9.59 3.27
N GLY A 82 4.26 9.20 4.22
CA GLY A 82 4.90 7.88 4.18
C GLY A 82 3.91 6.74 4.41
N TYR A 83 2.83 6.99 5.16
CA TYR A 83 1.73 6.04 5.26
C TYR A 83 0.98 5.86 3.95
N VAL A 84 0.72 6.95 3.21
CA VAL A 84 0.10 6.86 1.88
C VAL A 84 0.93 5.98 0.94
N LEU A 85 2.25 6.17 0.90
CA LEU A 85 3.14 5.34 0.08
C LEU A 85 3.17 3.89 0.54
N ARG A 86 3.19 3.65 1.86
CA ARG A 86 3.10 2.29 2.43
C ARG A 86 1.83 1.59 1.96
N ARG A 87 0.68 2.28 1.95
CA ARG A 87 -0.59 1.73 1.45
C ARG A 87 -0.55 1.39 -0.04
N ILE A 88 -0.01 2.28 -0.86
CA ILE A 88 0.18 2.05 -2.31
C ILE A 88 1.04 0.80 -2.53
N LEU A 89 2.16 0.67 -1.80
CA LEU A 89 3.02 -0.51 -1.91
C LEU A 89 2.31 -1.79 -1.48
N ARG A 90 1.63 -1.78 -0.33
CA ARG A 90 0.91 -2.97 0.17
C ARG A 90 -0.22 -3.39 -0.76
N ARG A 91 -0.92 -2.44 -1.38
CA ARG A 91 -1.92 -2.71 -2.43
C ARG A 91 -1.29 -3.36 -3.66
N ALA A 92 -0.15 -2.84 -4.13
CA ALA A 92 0.57 -3.47 -5.23
C ALA A 92 1.05 -4.88 -4.86
N ALA A 93 1.54 -5.09 -3.63
CA ALA A 93 1.98 -6.40 -3.13
C ALA A 93 0.83 -7.42 -3.10
N ARG A 94 -0.40 -7.00 -2.76
CA ARG A 94 -1.58 -7.85 -2.92
C ARG A 94 -1.79 -8.27 -4.37
N HIS A 95 -1.68 -7.36 -5.33
CA HIS A 95 -1.82 -7.70 -6.75
C HIS A 95 -0.70 -8.61 -7.26
N VAL A 96 0.50 -8.53 -6.68
CA VAL A 96 1.58 -9.50 -6.91
C VAL A 96 1.16 -10.89 -6.44
N ARG A 97 0.54 -11.01 -5.25
CA ARG A 97 -0.03 -12.30 -4.78
C ARG A 97 -1.15 -12.82 -5.67
N LEU A 98 -2.00 -11.95 -6.22
CA LEU A 98 -3.03 -12.34 -7.19
C LEU A 98 -2.45 -12.87 -8.52
N LEU A 99 -1.20 -12.53 -8.84
CA LEU A 99 -0.45 -13.11 -9.97
C LEU A 99 0.28 -14.41 -9.59
N ASP A 100 0.05 -14.93 -8.39
CA ASP A 100 0.69 -16.12 -7.83
C ASP A 100 2.21 -15.99 -7.63
N LEU A 101 2.64 -14.77 -7.25
CA LEU A 101 4.03 -14.45 -6.96
C LEU A 101 4.22 -14.21 -5.47
N HIS A 102 5.06 -15.04 -4.85
CA HIS A 102 5.24 -15.08 -3.40
C HIS A 102 6.51 -14.36 -2.92
N GLU A 103 7.47 -14.14 -3.82
CA GLU A 103 8.72 -13.42 -3.55
C GLU A 103 8.59 -11.90 -3.81
N PRO A 104 9.44 -11.05 -3.19
CA PRO A 104 9.52 -9.63 -3.51
C PRO A 104 9.68 -9.41 -5.03
N PHE A 105 8.88 -8.50 -5.59
CA PHE A 105 8.68 -8.39 -7.03
C PHE A 105 8.71 -6.97 -7.55
N ILE A 106 8.04 -6.03 -6.88
CA ILE A 106 7.85 -4.65 -7.37
C ILE A 106 9.19 -3.96 -7.56
N TYR A 107 10.14 -4.15 -6.63
CA TYR A 107 11.47 -3.54 -6.73
C TYR A 107 12.22 -3.95 -8.02
N LYS A 108 11.94 -5.15 -8.58
CA LYS A 108 12.58 -5.65 -9.81
C LYS A 108 12.15 -4.89 -11.06
N LEU A 109 11.04 -4.14 -10.98
CA LEU A 109 10.51 -3.34 -12.08
C LEU A 109 11.08 -1.92 -12.13
N VAL A 110 11.73 -1.46 -11.05
CA VAL A 110 12.34 -0.12 -10.97
C VAL A 110 13.35 0.12 -12.10
N PRO A 111 14.26 -0.81 -12.45
CA PRO A 111 15.17 -0.63 -13.58
C PRO A 111 14.47 -0.34 -14.91
N THR A 112 13.33 -0.99 -15.18
CA THR A 112 12.54 -0.75 -16.40
C THR A 112 12.02 0.67 -16.44
N LEU A 113 11.41 1.13 -15.34
CA LEU A 113 10.89 2.48 -15.25
C LEU A 113 12.01 3.53 -15.38
N VAL A 114 13.17 3.29 -14.75
CA VAL A 114 14.35 4.16 -14.88
C VAL A 114 14.88 4.18 -16.31
N GLY A 115 14.85 3.05 -17.01
CA GLY A 115 15.21 2.97 -18.44
C GLY A 115 14.30 3.82 -19.32
N MET A 116 12.99 3.80 -19.06
CA MET A 116 11.99 4.55 -19.82
C MET A 116 12.05 6.07 -19.53
N MET A 117 12.13 6.45 -18.25
CA MET A 117 11.87 7.83 -17.81
C MET A 117 13.13 8.56 -17.31
N GLY A 118 14.22 7.86 -17.01
CA GLY A 118 15.40 8.42 -16.34
C GLY A 118 16.21 9.42 -17.16
N LYS A 119 15.94 9.56 -18.46
CA LYS A 119 16.50 10.64 -19.29
C LYS A 119 15.83 11.98 -18.99
N VAL A 120 14.51 11.97 -18.81
CA VAL A 120 13.70 13.17 -18.53
C VAL A 120 13.75 13.50 -17.03
N TYR A 121 13.77 12.46 -16.20
CA TYR A 121 13.76 12.54 -14.74
C TYR A 121 15.07 11.97 -14.17
N PRO A 122 16.19 12.70 -14.21
CA PRO A 122 17.49 12.18 -13.78
C PRO A 122 17.54 11.79 -12.29
N GLU A 123 16.65 12.31 -11.46
CA GLU A 123 16.51 12.01 -10.03
C GLU A 123 16.17 10.54 -9.77
N ILE A 124 15.27 9.92 -10.53
CA ILE A 124 14.93 8.50 -10.36
C ILE A 124 16.13 7.61 -10.72
N LYS A 125 16.95 8.04 -11.70
CA LYS A 125 18.18 7.34 -12.08
C LYS A 125 19.27 7.47 -11.00
N LYS A 126 19.46 8.67 -10.46
CA LYS A 126 20.44 8.92 -9.39
C LYS A 126 20.12 8.16 -8.10
N ARG A 127 18.84 7.94 -7.81
CA ARG A 127 18.36 7.29 -6.58
C ARG A 127 17.90 5.85 -6.78
N GLN A 128 18.12 5.26 -7.95
CA GLN A 128 17.62 3.93 -8.31
C GLN A 128 17.88 2.87 -7.22
N THR A 129 19.13 2.71 -6.78
CA THR A 129 19.49 1.72 -5.74
C THR A 129 18.77 1.96 -4.42
N HIS A 130 18.57 3.23 -4.04
CA HIS A 130 17.83 3.57 -2.82
C HIS A 130 16.35 3.19 -2.96
N ILE A 131 15.73 3.52 -4.09
CA ILE A 131 14.32 3.21 -4.39
C ILE A 131 14.10 1.70 -4.36
N GLU A 132 14.97 0.92 -5.04
CA GLU A 132 14.91 -0.54 -5.04
C GLU A 132 14.99 -1.12 -3.61
N ASN A 133 15.93 -0.64 -2.80
CA ASN A 133 16.10 -1.13 -1.42
C ASN A 133 14.90 -0.78 -0.53
N VAL A 134 14.34 0.43 -0.65
CA VAL A 134 13.17 0.85 0.14
C VAL A 134 11.95 0.01 -0.20
N ILE A 135 11.69 -0.19 -1.51
CA ILE A 135 10.55 -1.01 -1.96
C ILE A 135 10.76 -2.46 -1.51
N ARG A 136 11.94 -3.04 -1.75
CA ARG A 136 12.25 -4.43 -1.36
C ARG A 136 12.06 -4.66 0.14
N ALA A 137 12.59 -3.76 0.98
CA ALA A 137 12.51 -3.92 2.43
C ALA A 137 11.06 -3.93 2.95
N GLU A 138 10.17 -3.10 2.38
CA GLU A 138 8.76 -3.12 2.75
C GLU A 138 8.04 -4.35 2.17
N GLU A 139 8.35 -4.78 0.94
CA GLU A 139 7.81 -6.03 0.37
C GLU A 139 8.18 -7.24 1.24
N GLU A 140 9.44 -7.35 1.67
CA GLU A 140 9.91 -8.43 2.56
C GLU A 140 9.26 -8.37 3.95
N SER A 141 9.06 -7.17 4.50
CA SER A 141 8.44 -6.97 5.80
C SER A 141 6.96 -7.36 5.77
N PHE A 142 6.22 -6.84 4.78
CA PHE A 142 4.78 -7.10 4.65
C PHE A 142 4.49 -8.52 4.16
N GLY A 143 5.34 -9.10 3.30
CA GLY A 143 5.20 -10.46 2.81
C GLY A 143 5.08 -11.51 3.92
N ARG A 144 5.70 -11.26 5.09
CA ARG A 144 5.61 -12.15 6.26
C ARG A 144 4.21 -12.26 6.86
N THR A 145 3.39 -11.22 6.71
CA THR A 145 2.04 -11.17 7.28
C THR A 145 0.95 -11.18 6.21
N LEU A 146 1.29 -10.91 4.95
CA LEU A 146 0.37 -10.82 3.83
C LEU A 146 -0.42 -12.11 3.63
N ASP A 147 0.26 -13.26 3.54
CA ASP A 147 -0.40 -14.52 3.21
C ASP A 147 -1.40 -14.94 4.30
N ASN A 148 -0.96 -14.92 5.56
CA ASN A 148 -1.83 -15.18 6.72
C ASN A 148 -2.99 -14.16 6.84
N GLY A 149 -2.73 -12.90 6.48
CA GLY A 149 -3.76 -11.86 6.49
C GLY A 149 -4.81 -12.05 5.40
N LEU A 150 -4.41 -12.53 4.22
CA LEU A 150 -5.33 -12.90 3.14
C LEU A 150 -6.19 -14.10 3.54
N GLU A 151 -5.59 -15.14 4.12
CA GLU A 151 -6.32 -16.30 4.64
C GLU A 151 -7.33 -15.89 5.71
N LEU A 152 -6.92 -15.07 6.69
CA LEU A 152 -7.82 -14.56 7.72
C LEU A 152 -8.98 -13.77 7.12
N PHE A 153 -8.72 -12.92 6.11
CA PHE A 153 -9.79 -12.18 5.45
C PHE A 153 -10.78 -13.11 4.75
N GLU A 154 -10.31 -14.14 4.05
CA GLU A 154 -11.18 -15.13 3.41
C GLU A 154 -12.05 -15.87 4.43
N ASP A 155 -11.50 -16.20 5.60
CA ASP A 155 -12.24 -16.79 6.71
C ASP A 155 -13.32 -15.85 7.24
N ILE A 156 -12.97 -14.59 7.49
CA ILE A 156 -13.91 -13.56 7.94
C ILE A 156 -15.05 -13.40 6.93
N ALA A 157 -14.72 -13.25 5.65
CA ALA A 157 -15.70 -13.07 4.58
C ALA A 157 -16.65 -14.27 4.46
N ARG A 158 -16.14 -15.50 4.60
CA ARG A 158 -16.98 -16.71 4.64
C ARG A 158 -17.92 -16.72 5.83
N ARG A 159 -17.43 -16.40 7.03
CA ARG A 159 -18.25 -16.35 8.26
C ARG A 159 -19.37 -15.32 8.15
N VAL A 160 -19.06 -14.10 7.71
CA VAL A 160 -20.03 -13.00 7.55
C VAL A 160 -21.14 -13.40 6.56
N LYS A 161 -20.78 -13.97 5.41
CA LYS A 161 -21.78 -14.46 4.44
C LYS A 161 -22.63 -15.60 5.00
N SER A 162 -22.02 -16.52 5.74
CA SER A 162 -22.74 -17.66 6.34
C SER A 162 -23.73 -17.26 7.43
N SER A 163 -23.51 -16.13 8.10
CA SER A 163 -24.44 -15.60 9.10
C SER A 163 -25.58 -14.77 8.48
N GLY A 164 -25.59 -14.59 7.16
CA GLY A 164 -26.58 -13.77 6.45
C GLY A 164 -26.34 -12.27 6.57
N SER A 165 -25.16 -11.85 7.03
CA SER A 165 -24.75 -10.44 7.04
C SER A 165 -23.91 -10.12 5.79
N ASP A 166 -23.89 -8.85 5.41
CA ASP A 166 -23.01 -8.29 4.39
C ASP A 166 -21.91 -7.41 5.00
N THR A 167 -21.86 -7.25 6.32
CA THR A 167 -20.99 -6.27 6.97
C THR A 167 -19.93 -6.96 7.81
N ILE A 168 -18.66 -6.66 7.51
CA ILE A 168 -17.50 -7.15 8.28
C ILE A 168 -17.42 -6.35 9.59
N PRO A 169 -17.43 -7.02 10.77
CA PRO A 169 -17.36 -6.36 12.06
C PRO A 169 -16.08 -5.54 12.26
N GLY A 170 -16.20 -4.40 12.93
CA GLY A 170 -15.08 -3.50 13.19
C GLY A 170 -13.88 -4.13 13.90
N GLU A 171 -14.13 -5.08 14.81
CA GLU A 171 -13.07 -5.81 15.53
C GLU A 171 -12.23 -6.70 14.61
N GLU A 172 -12.84 -7.27 13.56
CA GLU A 172 -12.14 -8.09 12.57
C GLU A 172 -11.31 -7.22 11.61
N ILE A 173 -11.84 -6.05 11.22
CA ILE A 173 -11.09 -5.04 10.46
C ILE A 173 -9.88 -4.57 11.27
N PHE A 174 -10.09 -4.30 12.56
CA PHE A 174 -9.05 -3.88 13.48
C PHE A 174 -7.95 -4.94 13.61
N LYS A 175 -8.32 -6.22 13.70
CA LYS A 175 -7.35 -7.32 13.72
C LYS A 175 -6.50 -7.39 12.46
N LEU A 176 -7.11 -7.26 11.27
CA LEU A 176 -6.39 -7.20 10.00
C LEU A 176 -5.41 -6.01 9.97
N TYR A 177 -5.84 -4.86 10.47
CA TYR A 177 -5.03 -3.65 10.54
C TYR A 177 -3.85 -3.77 11.51
N ASP A 178 -4.13 -4.09 12.77
CA ASP A 178 -3.14 -4.07 13.85
C ASP A 178 -2.18 -5.27 13.79
N THR A 179 -2.72 -6.47 13.62
CA THR A 179 -1.93 -7.70 13.69
C THR A 179 -1.25 -8.04 12.37
N TYR A 180 -1.95 -7.84 11.24
CA TYR A 180 -1.44 -8.25 9.92
C TYR A 180 -0.95 -7.07 9.07
N GLY A 181 -1.16 -5.84 9.52
CA GLY A 181 -0.73 -4.64 8.84
C GLY A 181 -1.56 -4.31 7.59
N PHE A 182 -2.80 -4.78 7.47
CA PHE A 182 -3.63 -4.49 6.30
C PHE A 182 -4.19 -3.07 6.42
N PRO A 183 -3.87 -2.17 5.49
CA PRO A 183 -4.52 -0.88 5.46
C PRO A 183 -6.04 -1.04 5.31
N VAL A 184 -6.82 -0.18 5.96
CA VAL A 184 -8.29 -0.24 5.90
C VAL A 184 -8.81 -0.16 4.46
N ASP A 185 -8.17 0.64 3.60
CA ASP A 185 -8.46 0.73 2.17
C ASP A 185 -8.18 -0.57 1.42
N LEU A 186 -7.15 -1.32 1.80
CA LEU A 186 -6.90 -2.64 1.22
C LEU A 186 -8.02 -3.62 1.60
N THR A 187 -8.40 -3.64 2.87
CA THR A 187 -9.52 -4.43 3.38
C THR A 187 -10.84 -4.04 2.71
N GLN A 188 -11.05 -2.74 2.46
CA GLN A 188 -12.23 -2.23 1.79
C GLN A 188 -12.32 -2.73 0.35
N VAL A 189 -11.24 -2.62 -0.43
CA VAL A 189 -11.22 -3.14 -1.82
C VAL A 189 -11.49 -4.64 -1.84
N MET A 190 -10.90 -5.39 -0.90
CA MET A 190 -11.14 -6.84 -0.77
C MET A 190 -12.59 -7.17 -0.41
N ALA A 191 -13.23 -6.36 0.43
CA ALA A 191 -14.63 -6.50 0.81
C ALA A 191 -15.56 -6.20 -0.37
N GLU A 192 -15.30 -5.12 -1.11
CA GLU A 192 -16.07 -4.72 -2.30
C GLU A 192 -16.07 -5.81 -3.38
N GLU A 193 -14.92 -6.44 -3.66
CA GLU A 193 -14.82 -7.59 -4.58
C GLU A 193 -15.70 -8.78 -4.18
N LYS A 194 -16.05 -8.89 -2.89
CA LYS A 194 -16.93 -9.93 -2.36
C LYS A 194 -18.35 -9.44 -2.08
N ASN A 195 -18.69 -8.20 -2.44
CA ASN A 195 -19.95 -7.53 -2.10
C ASN A 195 -20.20 -7.49 -0.59
N LEU A 196 -19.16 -7.11 0.17
CA LEU A 196 -19.21 -6.90 1.62
C LEU A 196 -18.94 -5.44 1.96
N LEU A 197 -19.51 -4.98 3.08
CA LEU A 197 -19.34 -3.67 3.69
C LEU A 197 -18.41 -3.76 4.90
N LEU A 198 -17.87 -2.61 5.31
CA LEU A 198 -17.05 -2.50 6.51
C LEU A 198 -17.78 -1.73 7.60
N ASP A 199 -17.82 -2.27 8.82
CA ASP A 199 -18.26 -1.54 10.02
C ASP A 199 -17.16 -0.56 10.48
N MET A 200 -17.08 0.58 9.80
CA MET A 200 -16.16 1.67 10.14
C MET A 200 -16.37 2.23 11.55
N PRO A 201 -17.62 2.47 12.02
CA PRO A 201 -17.84 2.91 13.41
C PRO A 201 -17.32 1.90 14.44
N GLY A 202 -17.47 0.60 14.19
CA GLY A 202 -16.91 -0.44 15.05
C GLY A 202 -15.38 -0.45 15.04
N PHE A 203 -14.77 -0.25 13.87
CA PHE A 203 -13.31 -0.17 13.72
C PHE A 203 -12.75 1.04 14.48
N GLU A 204 -13.37 2.22 14.35
CA GLU A 204 -12.97 3.43 15.07
C GLU A 204 -13.05 3.24 16.59
N LYS A 205 -14.11 2.60 17.10
CA LYS A 205 -14.22 2.25 18.52
C LYS A 205 -13.13 1.27 18.97
N ALA A 206 -12.74 0.32 18.14
CA ALA A 206 -11.66 -0.61 18.44
C ALA A 206 -10.29 0.11 18.50
N MET A 207 -10.05 1.04 17.57
CA MET A 207 -8.87 1.91 17.57
C MET A 207 -8.81 2.79 18.82
N GLU A 208 -9.92 3.40 19.22
CA GLU A 208 -10.01 4.22 20.45
C GLU A 208 -9.67 3.40 21.69
N ARG A 209 -10.27 2.20 21.83
CA ARG A 209 -9.97 1.28 22.94
C ARG A 209 -8.48 0.93 23.01
N GLN A 210 -7.84 0.67 21.87
CA GLN A 210 -6.39 0.38 21.84
C GLN A 210 -5.55 1.60 22.24
N GLN A 211 -5.93 2.80 21.81
CA GLN A 211 -5.24 4.03 22.21
C GLN A 211 -5.36 4.28 23.71
N GLU A 212 -6.55 4.09 24.29
CA GLU A 212 -6.78 4.20 25.74
C GLU A 212 -5.93 3.18 26.52
N GLN A 213 -5.90 1.92 26.07
CA GLN A 213 -5.08 0.87 26.69
C GLN A 213 -3.58 1.18 26.61
N SER A 214 -3.12 1.73 25.47
CA SER A 214 -1.72 2.11 25.27
C SER A 214 -1.31 3.26 26.19
N ARG A 215 -2.20 4.25 26.38
CA ARG A 215 -1.99 5.36 27.33
C ARG A 215 -1.95 4.88 28.78
N ALA A 216 -2.91 4.03 29.17
CA ALA A 216 -2.97 3.47 30.52
C ALA A 216 -1.72 2.61 30.83
N SER A 217 -1.21 1.86 29.85
CA SER A 217 -0.01 1.04 29.98
C SER A 217 1.27 1.88 30.05
N ALA A 218 1.34 2.98 29.30
CA ALA A 218 2.45 3.93 29.35
C ALA A 218 2.51 4.65 30.72
N ASP A 219 1.36 5.07 31.24
CA ASP A 219 1.26 5.66 32.58
C ASP A 219 1.63 4.64 33.67
N PHE A 220 1.19 3.38 33.54
CA PHE A 220 1.53 2.32 34.49
C PHE A 220 3.04 1.98 34.47
N SER A 221 3.66 1.92 33.28
CA SER A 221 5.11 1.75 33.14
C SER A 221 5.89 2.91 33.78
N ALA A 222 5.42 4.15 33.63
CA ALA A 222 6.02 5.31 34.27
C ALA A 222 5.91 5.26 35.82
N VAL A 223 4.79 4.74 36.33
CA VAL A 223 4.56 4.54 37.77
C VAL A 223 5.46 3.42 38.32
N LEU A 224 5.57 2.29 37.63
CA LEU A 224 6.47 1.19 38.01
C LEU A 224 7.94 1.63 38.01
N THR A 225 8.36 2.41 37.02
CA THR A 225 9.72 2.96 36.95
C THR A 225 10.02 3.85 38.16
N LYS A 226 9.06 4.69 38.58
CA LYS A 226 9.20 5.51 39.79
C LYS A 226 9.25 4.67 41.07
N LEU A 227 8.46 3.60 41.16
CA LEU A 227 8.42 2.69 42.31
C LEU A 227 9.72 1.88 42.44
N ASP A 228 10.29 1.43 41.32
CA ASP A 228 11.57 0.72 41.32
C ASP A 228 12.73 1.65 41.68
N PHE A 229 12.71 2.89 41.19
CA PHE A 229 13.70 3.91 41.59
C PHE A 229 13.63 4.21 43.09
N ALA A 230 12.41 4.33 43.64
CA ALA A 230 12.20 4.55 45.08
C ALA A 230 12.67 3.35 45.93
N LYS A 231 12.44 2.11 45.48
CA LYS A 231 12.94 0.90 46.15
C LYS A 231 14.45 0.77 46.10
N GLN A 232 15.09 1.23 45.03
CA GLN A 232 16.53 1.20 44.86
C GLN A 232 17.22 2.20 45.81
N LEU A 233 16.64 3.39 45.96
CA LEU A 233 17.09 4.42 46.93
C LEU A 233 16.96 3.96 48.39
N TRP A 234 15.89 3.23 48.72
CA TRP A 234 15.68 2.69 50.08
C TRP A 234 16.61 1.52 50.43
N ARG A 235 17.12 0.77 49.44
CA ARG A 235 18.08 -0.32 49.65
C ARG A 235 19.53 0.16 49.80
N SER A 236 19.80 1.43 49.49
CA SER A 236 21.13 2.06 49.57
C SER A 236 21.32 2.95 50.80
N MET A 237 20.33 3.07 51.69
CA MET A 237 20.45 3.63 53.04
C MET A 237 20.50 2.50 54.06
#